data_AF-A0A328KK77-F1
#
_entry.id   AF-A0A328KK77-F1
#
_cell.length_a   1.000
_cell.length_b   1.000
_cell.length_c   1.000
_cell.angle_alpha   90.00
_cell.angle_beta   90.00
_cell.angle_gamma   90.00
#
_symmetry.space_group_name_H-M   'P 1'
#
loop_
_entity.id
_entity.type
_entity.pdbx_description
1 polymer ?
#
loop_
_entity_poly.entity_id
_entity_poly.type
_entity_poly.pdbx_seq_one_letter_code
_entity_poly.pdbx_strand_id
1 'polypeptide(L)'
;MTDEIISVTVLENTSTDSVVYELLTDRLNHINDHIVLYKVVDNEGKYYLSDDGYTLDELKMHGIEISGETADRIDKLLADHNVYRSVWQDNLYTGICSEDEIGDEITSFLDVIESIYKEFLE
;
A
#
# COMPACT_ATOMS: atom_id res chain seq x y z
N MET A 1 -4.82 17.55 4.60
CA MET A 1 -5.61 16.48 3.98
C MET A 1 -5.24 16.50 2.52
N THR A 2 -4.76 15.37 2.04
CA THR A 2 -4.33 15.17 0.65
C THR A 2 -5.55 15.01 -0.23
N ASP A 3 -5.48 15.53 -1.46
CA ASP A 3 -6.62 15.55 -2.38
C ASP A 3 -7.11 14.14 -2.74
N GLU A 4 -6.26 13.11 -2.56
CA GLU A 4 -6.53 11.71 -2.89
C GLU A 4 -7.27 10.92 -1.77
N ILE A 5 -7.47 11.49 -0.58
CA ILE A 5 -8.17 10.79 0.52
C ILE A 5 -9.65 11.19 0.56
N ILE A 6 -10.54 10.20 0.37
CA ILE A 6 -11.98 10.36 0.54
C ILE A 6 -12.36 10.41 2.02
N SER A 7 -11.84 9.47 2.81
CA SER A 7 -12.15 9.38 4.24
C SER A 7 -11.04 8.72 5.05
N VAL A 8 -10.95 9.11 6.32
CA VAL A 8 -10.02 8.54 7.30
C VAL A 8 -10.83 7.93 8.44
N THR A 9 -10.61 6.64 8.72
CA THR A 9 -11.23 5.91 9.83
C THR A 9 -10.15 5.42 10.78
N VAL A 10 -10.29 5.68 12.08
CA VAL A 10 -9.41 5.07 13.09
C VAL A 10 -9.92 3.66 13.37
N LEU A 11 -9.06 2.66 13.24
CA LEU A 11 -9.43 1.28 13.55
C LEU A 11 -9.33 1.04 15.05
N GLU A 12 -10.47 0.78 15.68
CA GLU A 12 -10.55 0.40 17.09
C GLU A 12 -10.25 -1.10 17.25
N ASN A 13 -9.57 -1.49 18.34
CA ASN A 13 -9.08 -2.86 18.63
C ASN A 13 -7.83 -3.32 17.87
N THR A 14 -6.97 -2.38 17.48
CA THR A 14 -5.62 -2.69 17.01
C THR A 14 -4.67 -2.99 18.18
N SER A 15 -3.40 -3.28 17.90
CA SER A 15 -2.37 -3.46 18.92
C SER A 15 -2.38 -2.32 19.96
N THR A 16 -2.03 -2.61 21.22
CA THR A 16 -1.86 -1.56 22.24
C THR A 16 -0.70 -0.61 21.94
N ASP A 17 0.20 -1.01 21.04
CA ASP A 17 1.43 -0.29 20.74
C ASP A 17 1.37 0.52 19.44
N SER A 18 0.21 0.55 18.77
CA SER A 18 0.01 1.33 17.57
C SER A 18 -1.43 1.79 17.36
N VAL A 19 -1.56 2.95 16.72
CA VAL A 19 -2.83 3.46 16.19
C VAL A 19 -2.84 3.24 14.69
N VAL A 20 -3.88 2.61 14.16
CA VAL A 20 -4.04 2.38 12.73
C VAL A 20 -5.15 3.25 12.19
N TYR A 21 -4.86 3.95 11.10
CA TYR A 21 -5.82 4.73 10.34
C TYR A 21 -6.03 4.05 8.98
N GLU A 22 -7.27 3.73 8.67
CA GLU A 22 -7.69 3.35 7.32
C GLU A 22 -7.91 4.62 6.50
N LEU A 23 -7.28 4.67 5.33
CA LEU A 23 -7.34 5.77 4.37
C LEU A 23 -8.03 5.23 3.12
N LEU A 24 -9.32 5.56 2.96
CA LEU A 24 -10.04 5.29 1.72
C LEU A 24 -9.63 6.33 0.68
N THR A 25 -9.08 5.89 -0.45
CA THR A 25 -8.56 6.79 -1.48
C THR A 25 -9.51 6.95 -2.67
N ASP A 26 -9.35 8.02 -3.44
CA ASP A 26 -10.13 8.25 -4.67
C ASP A 26 -9.57 7.52 -5.91
N ARG A 27 -8.39 6.89 -5.78
CA ARG A 27 -7.80 6.03 -6.79
C ARG A 27 -8.48 4.67 -6.81
N LEU A 28 -8.54 4.08 -8.01
CA LEU A 28 -9.26 2.83 -8.26
C LEU A 28 -8.30 1.71 -8.63
N ASN A 29 -8.59 0.48 -8.18
CA ASN A 29 -7.92 -0.73 -8.62
C ASN A 29 -8.43 -1.20 -10.00
N HIS A 30 -7.88 -2.31 -10.49
CA HIS A 30 -8.17 -2.87 -11.80
C HIS A 30 -9.63 -3.32 -12.01
N ILE A 31 -10.43 -3.48 -10.94
CA ILE A 31 -11.87 -3.79 -10.99
C ILE A 31 -12.77 -2.58 -10.70
N ASN A 32 -12.21 -1.37 -10.65
CA ASN A 32 -12.89 -0.11 -10.32
C ASN A 32 -13.40 -0.01 -8.88
N ASP A 33 -12.74 -0.67 -7.93
CA ASP A 33 -12.95 -0.46 -6.49
C ASP A 33 -11.91 0.51 -5.93
N HIS A 34 -12.25 1.22 -4.86
CA HIS A 34 -11.35 2.18 -4.22
C HIS A 34 -10.17 1.48 -3.55
N ILE A 35 -8.96 1.98 -3.78
CA ILE A 35 -7.76 1.49 -3.11
C ILE A 35 -7.78 1.96 -1.66
N VAL A 36 -7.56 1.04 -0.72
CA VAL A 36 -7.44 1.32 0.71
C VAL A 36 -5.97 1.23 1.12
N LEU A 37 -5.52 2.26 1.84
CA LEU A 37 -4.22 2.25 2.51
C LEU A 37 -4.42 2.29 4.03
N TYR A 38 -3.47 1.75 4.77
CA TYR A 38 -3.38 1.86 6.22
C TYR A 38 -2.17 2.69 6.61
N LYS A 39 -2.38 3.73 7.42
CA LYS A 39 -1.31 4.43 8.15
C LYS A 39 -1.20 3.82 9.54
N VAL A 40 -0.05 3.21 9.83
CA VAL A 40 0.23 2.61 11.15
C VAL A 40 1.19 3.51 11.90
N VAL A 41 0.73 4.09 13.01
CA VAL A 41 1.54 4.99 13.86
C VAL A 41 1.91 4.26 15.15
N ASP A 42 3.20 4.19 15.46
CA ASP A 42 3.70 3.57 16.68
C ASP A 42 3.66 4.53 17.89
N ASN A 43 3.98 4.00 19.08
CA ASN A 43 4.02 4.76 20.32
C ASN A 43 5.06 5.90 20.35
N GLU A 44 6.04 5.91 19.44
CA GLU A 44 7.03 6.98 19.29
C GLU A 44 6.58 8.06 18.30
N GLY A 45 5.41 7.89 17.68
CA GLY A 45 4.88 8.78 16.66
C GLY A 45 5.50 8.58 15.27
N LYS A 46 6.28 7.50 15.08
CA LYS A 46 6.74 7.11 13.74
C LYS A 46 5.62 6.36 13.04
N TYR A 47 5.58 6.48 11.71
CA TYR A 47 4.57 5.76 10.95
C TYR A 47 5.12 5.17 9.66
N TYR A 48 4.39 4.19 9.14
CA TYR A 48 4.54 3.66 7.79
C TYR A 48 3.15 3.48 7.18
N LEU A 49 3.11 3.35 5.86
CA LEU A 49 1.91 3.02 5.11
C LEU A 49 1.95 1.53 4.73
N SER A 50 0.80 0.90 4.66
CA SER A 50 0.59 -0.44 4.11
C SER A 50 -0.61 -0.41 3.17
N ASP A 51 -0.64 -1.28 2.17
CA ASP A 51 -1.91 -1.62 1.53
C ASP A 51 -2.70 -2.60 2.42
N ASP A 52 -3.87 -3.03 1.94
CA ASP A 52 -4.74 -3.97 2.62
C ASP A 52 -4.42 -5.45 2.34
N GLY A 53 -3.34 -5.71 1.63
CA GLY A 53 -2.92 -7.04 1.19
C GLY A 53 -3.60 -7.55 -0.08
N TYR A 54 -4.56 -6.81 -0.65
CA TYR A 54 -5.23 -7.27 -1.87
C TYR A 54 -4.37 -7.09 -3.12
N THR A 55 -3.46 -6.12 -3.18
CA THR A 55 -2.66 -5.86 -4.40
C THR A 55 -1.92 -7.09 -4.88
N LEU A 56 -1.23 -7.80 -3.97
CA LEU A 56 -0.50 -9.01 -4.31
C LEU A 56 -1.40 -10.26 -4.32
N ASP A 57 -2.43 -10.31 -3.48
CA ASP A 57 -3.38 -11.43 -3.47
C ASP A 57 -4.18 -11.51 -4.78
N GLU A 58 -4.60 -10.38 -5.35
CA GLU A 58 -5.29 -10.31 -6.65
C GLU A 58 -4.44 -10.91 -7.77
N LEU A 59 -3.13 -10.64 -7.81
CA LEU A 59 -2.23 -11.30 -8.78
C LEU A 59 -2.29 -12.82 -8.64
N LYS A 60 -2.22 -13.33 -7.40
CA LYS A 60 -2.28 -14.77 -7.13
C LYS A 60 -3.63 -15.37 -7.51
N MET A 61 -4.72 -14.65 -7.24
CA MET A 61 -6.08 -15.05 -7.63
C MET A 61 -6.24 -15.16 -9.15
N HIS A 62 -5.49 -14.34 -9.90
CA HIS A 62 -5.39 -14.41 -11.36
C HIS A 62 -4.39 -15.46 -11.87
N GLY A 63 -3.81 -16.27 -10.98
CA GLY A 63 -2.86 -17.33 -11.32
C GLY A 63 -1.45 -16.84 -11.60
N ILE A 64 -1.12 -15.60 -11.23
CA ILE A 64 0.21 -15.02 -11.40
C ILE A 64 1.05 -15.38 -10.17
N GLU A 65 2.06 -16.22 -10.39
CA GLU A 65 2.98 -16.61 -9.33
C GLU A 65 4.01 -15.49 -9.06
N ILE A 66 4.06 -15.01 -7.82
CA ILE A 66 5.03 -13.99 -7.37
C ILE A 66 6.37 -14.68 -7.05
N SER A 67 7.05 -15.16 -8.08
CA SER A 67 8.37 -15.78 -7.97
C SER A 67 9.22 -15.49 -9.22
N GLY A 68 10.55 -15.64 -9.10
CA GLY A 68 11.48 -15.43 -10.21
C GLY A 68 11.34 -14.06 -10.88
N GLU A 69 11.20 -14.05 -12.20
CA GLU A 69 11.11 -12.83 -13.02
C GLU A 69 9.92 -11.93 -12.63
N THR A 70 8.78 -12.51 -12.23
CA THR A 70 7.62 -11.74 -11.77
C THR A 70 7.96 -10.95 -10.50
N ALA A 71 8.60 -11.61 -9.53
CA ALA A 71 9.00 -10.97 -8.29
C ALA A 71 10.06 -9.88 -8.53
N ASP A 72 11.06 -10.17 -9.39
CA ASP A 72 12.08 -9.18 -9.77
C ASP A 72 11.46 -7.95 -10.45
N ARG A 73 10.40 -8.17 -11.24
CA ARG A 73 9.70 -7.10 -11.94
C ARG A 73 8.86 -6.24 -10.99
N ILE A 74 8.16 -6.85 -10.05
CA ILE A 74 7.46 -6.14 -8.97
C ILE A 74 8.47 -5.34 -8.15
N ASP A 75 9.57 -5.95 -7.71
CA ASP A 75 10.60 -5.27 -6.92
C ASP A 75 11.20 -4.07 -7.66
N LYS A 76 11.30 -4.14 -8.99
CA LYS A 76 11.73 -3.02 -9.82
C LYS A 76 10.71 -1.88 -9.89
N LEU A 77 9.41 -2.18 -9.91
CA LEU A 77 8.36 -1.15 -9.83
C LEU A 77 8.38 -0.47 -8.46
N LEU A 78 8.62 -1.24 -7.39
CA LEU A 78 8.66 -0.76 -6.01
C LEU A 78 9.88 0.13 -5.70
N ALA A 79 11.03 -0.13 -6.35
CA ALA A 79 12.33 0.46 -6.00
C ALA A 79 12.37 2.00 -6.01
N ASP A 80 11.60 2.65 -6.87
CA ASP A 80 11.60 4.11 -7.01
C ASP A 80 10.65 4.82 -6.01
N HIS A 81 9.87 4.05 -5.25
CA HIS A 81 8.74 4.56 -4.45
C HIS A 81 8.89 4.39 -2.94
N ASN A 82 10.03 3.88 -2.44
CA ASN A 82 10.24 3.54 -1.01
C ASN A 82 9.19 2.53 -0.47
N VAL A 83 8.59 1.75 -1.36
CA VAL A 83 7.64 0.67 -1.05
C VAL A 83 8.36 -0.67 -1.16
N TYR A 84 7.94 -1.62 -0.34
CA TYR A 84 8.48 -2.97 -0.26
C TYR A 84 7.32 -3.96 -0.19
N ARG A 85 7.51 -5.15 -0.76
CA ARG A 85 6.62 -6.28 -0.51
C ARG A 85 7.05 -7.02 0.75
N SER A 86 6.08 -7.41 1.57
CA SER A 86 6.37 -8.27 2.72
C SER A 86 6.72 -9.68 2.25
N VAL A 87 7.67 -10.29 2.96
CA VAL A 87 8.09 -11.68 2.70
C VAL A 87 7.25 -12.70 3.49
N TRP A 88 6.42 -12.22 4.42
CA TRP A 88 5.61 -13.04 5.32
C TRP A 88 4.10 -12.81 5.16
N GLN A 89 3.72 -11.65 4.65
CA GLN A 89 2.36 -11.21 4.46
C GLN A 89 2.22 -10.76 3.01
N ASP A 90 1.04 -10.88 2.43
CA ASP A 90 0.80 -10.52 1.03
C ASP A 90 0.51 -9.02 0.88
N ASN A 91 1.15 -8.18 1.68
CA ASN A 91 0.98 -6.73 1.67
C ASN A 91 2.22 -6.01 1.15
N LEU A 92 1.96 -4.83 0.59
CA LEU A 92 2.95 -3.80 0.30
C LEU A 92 3.02 -2.84 1.49
N TYR A 93 4.20 -2.31 1.76
CA TYR A 93 4.39 -1.35 2.83
C TYR A 93 5.57 -0.41 2.56
N THR A 94 5.55 0.79 3.13
CA THR A 94 6.66 1.74 3.04
C THR A 94 7.72 1.52 4.12
N GLY A 95 8.88 2.16 3.96
CA GLY A 95 9.73 2.46 5.12
C GLY A 95 9.04 3.38 6.15
N ILE A 96 9.77 3.78 7.20
CA ILE A 96 9.27 4.82 8.11
C ILE A 96 9.22 6.16 7.36
N CYS A 97 8.04 6.77 7.33
CA CYS A 97 7.75 8.01 6.60
C CYS A 97 7.83 9.24 7.53
N SER A 98 8.00 10.42 6.94
CA SER A 98 7.94 11.71 7.63
C SER A 98 6.52 12.28 7.59
N GLU A 99 6.03 12.88 8.68
CA GLU A 99 4.68 13.48 8.71
C GLU A 99 4.58 14.68 7.75
N ASP A 100 5.69 15.36 7.49
CA ASP A 100 5.75 16.53 6.61
C ASP A 100 5.51 16.18 5.13
N GLU A 101 5.67 14.90 4.74
CA GLU A 101 5.64 14.43 3.35
C GLU A 101 4.54 13.38 3.11
N ILE A 102 3.60 13.22 4.04
CA ILE A 102 2.56 12.16 3.97
C ILE A 102 1.78 12.15 2.66
N GLY A 103 1.56 13.31 2.04
CA GLY A 103 0.87 13.39 0.77
C GLY A 103 1.66 12.79 -0.37
N ASP A 104 2.92 13.16 -0.50
CA ASP A 104 3.80 12.65 -1.53
C ASP A 104 4.03 11.15 -1.35
N GLU A 105 4.12 10.68 -0.10
CA GLU A 105 4.22 9.25 0.24
C GLU A 105 2.95 8.47 -0.17
N ILE A 106 1.75 9.03 0.06
CA ILE A 106 0.49 8.41 -0.36
C ILE A 106 0.40 8.35 -1.89
N THR A 107 0.65 9.47 -2.58
CA THR A 107 0.61 9.52 -4.04
C THR A 107 1.60 8.52 -4.65
N SER A 108 2.85 8.50 -4.14
CA SER A 108 3.88 7.57 -4.58
C SER A 108 3.47 6.12 -4.38
N PHE A 109 2.83 5.78 -3.26
CA PHE A 109 2.37 4.43 -2.99
C PHE A 109 1.19 4.03 -3.90
N LEU A 110 0.24 4.94 -4.16
CA LEU A 110 -0.87 4.68 -5.08
C LEU A 110 -0.37 4.49 -6.52
N ASP A 111 0.56 5.31 -6.97
CA ASP A 111 1.15 5.21 -8.32
C ASP A 111 1.82 3.85 -8.55
N VAL A 112 2.45 3.26 -7.52
CA VAL A 112 3.08 1.94 -7.66
C VAL A 112 2.06 0.79 -7.64
N ILE A 113 0.98 0.91 -6.86
CA ILE A 113 -0.14 -0.06 -6.89
C ILE A 113 -0.77 -0.06 -8.28
N GLU A 114 -1.09 1.12 -8.84
CA GLU A 114 -1.62 1.26 -10.19
C GLU A 114 -0.66 0.68 -11.25
N SER A 115 0.65 0.91 -11.09
CA SER A 115 1.66 0.36 -11.99
C SER A 115 1.71 -1.17 -11.98
N ILE A 116 1.55 -1.79 -10.80
CA ILE A 116 1.45 -3.25 -10.67
C ILE A 116 0.20 -3.76 -11.38
N TYR A 117 -0.97 -3.18 -11.12
CA TYR A 117 -2.21 -3.58 -11.77
C TYR A 117 -2.13 -3.46 -13.29
N LYS A 118 -1.64 -2.31 -13.79
CA LYS A 118 -1.47 -2.06 -15.21
C LYS A 118 -0.52 -3.04 -15.89
N GLU A 119 0.52 -3.49 -15.20
CA GLU A 119 1.49 -4.39 -15.81
C GLU A 119 1.02 -5.85 -15.83
N PHE A 120 0.28 -6.28 -14.81
CA PHE A 120 -0.02 -7.70 -14.61
C PHE A 120 -1.49 -8.08 -14.85
N LEU A 121 -2.43 -7.14 -14.77
CA LEU A 121 -3.87 -7.40 -14.82
C LEU A 121 -4.61 -6.64 -15.95
N GLU A 122 -3.92 -5.78 -16.72
CA GLU A 122 -4.44 -5.10 -17.93
C GLU A 122 -3.76 -5.58 -19.22
#